data_AF-A0AAU6N5P0-F1
#
_entry.id   AF-A0AAU6N5P0-F1
#
_cell.length_a   1.000
_cell.length_b   1.000
_cell.length_c   1.000
_cell.angle_alpha   90.00
_cell.angle_beta   90.00
_cell.angle_gamma   90.00
#
_symmetry.space_group_name_H-M   'P 1'
#
loop_
_entity.id
_entity.type
_entity.pdbx_description
1 polymer ?
#
loop_
_entity_poly.entity_id
_entity_poly.type
_entity_poly.pdbx_seq_one_letter_code
_entity_poly.pdbx_strand_id
1 'polypeptide(L)'
;MVKNSFISVISQEEKEENRGSVEFQILSFTNRIRRLTSHLQLHKKDYLSQRGLRKILGKRQRLLSYLSKKNRIGYKELINRLDIRESKTR
;
A
#
# COMPACT_ATOMS: atom_id res chain seq x y z
N MET A 1 13.88 -20.39 -3.77
CA MET A 1 12.49 -20.44 -4.29
C MET A 1 11.53 -19.85 -3.26
N VAL A 2 11.45 -18.52 -3.14
CA VAL A 2 10.34 -17.88 -2.43
C VAL A 2 9.35 -17.46 -3.51
N LYS A 3 8.42 -18.35 -3.86
CA LYS A 3 7.24 -17.94 -4.62
C LYS A 3 6.47 -17.00 -3.70
N ASN A 4 6.72 -15.70 -3.81
CA ASN A 4 5.96 -14.67 -3.10
C ASN A 4 4.50 -14.81 -3.54
N SER A 5 3.69 -15.40 -2.67
CA SER A 5 2.25 -15.63 -2.76
C SER A 5 1.42 -14.37 -3.07
N PHE A 6 2.04 -13.20 -3.16
CA PHE A 6 1.44 -11.91 -3.50
C PHE A 6 1.40 -11.59 -5.00
N ILE A 7 2.22 -12.26 -5.83
CA ILE A 7 2.22 -12.04 -7.29
C ILE A 7 0.89 -12.54 -7.91
N SER A 8 0.27 -13.57 -7.34
CA SER A 8 -1.01 -14.11 -7.83
C SER A 8 -2.21 -13.16 -7.66
N VAL A 9 -2.16 -12.21 -6.71
CA VAL A 9 -3.22 -11.19 -6.57
C VAL A 9 -3.15 -10.16 -7.70
N ILE A 10 -1.93 -9.86 -8.18
CA ILE A 10 -1.69 -8.88 -9.25
C ILE A 10 -2.31 -9.36 -10.57
N SER A 11 -2.28 -10.67 -10.85
CA SER A 11 -2.81 -11.25 -12.09
C SER A 11 -4.34 -11.22 -12.21
N GLN A 12 -5.11 -11.06 -11.11
CA GLN A 12 -6.57 -10.94 -11.20
C GLN A 12 -7.04 -9.49 -11.39
N GLU A 13 -6.23 -8.51 -11.01
CA GLU A 13 -6.50 -7.08 -11.20
C GLU A 13 -5.81 -6.50 -12.45
N GLU A 14 -5.24 -7.36 -13.30
CA GLU A 14 -4.46 -7.02 -14.51
C GLU A 14 -5.30 -6.60 -15.72
N LYS A 15 -6.57 -6.21 -15.56
CA LYS A 15 -7.20 -5.35 -16.58
C LYS A 15 -6.53 -3.98 -16.49
N GLU A 16 -5.99 -3.48 -17.59
CA GLU A 16 -5.39 -2.14 -17.65
C GLU A 16 -6.33 -1.04 -17.10
N GLU A 17 -7.65 -1.23 -17.23
CA GLU A 17 -8.70 -0.39 -16.63
C GLU A 17 -8.60 -0.25 -15.10
N ASN A 18 -8.12 -1.27 -14.38
CA ASN A 18 -8.09 -1.31 -12.92
C ASN A 18 -6.85 -0.66 -12.30
N ARG A 19 -5.84 -0.29 -13.10
CA ARG A 19 -4.63 0.41 -12.63
C ARG A 19 -4.94 1.76 -11.97
N GLY A 20 -6.05 2.39 -12.36
CA GLY A 20 -6.54 3.65 -11.79
C GLY A 20 -7.30 3.49 -10.49
N SER A 21 -7.69 2.26 -10.12
CA SER A 21 -8.52 2.02 -8.94
C SER A 21 -7.78 2.39 -7.65
N VAL A 22 -8.56 2.84 -6.65
CA VAL A 22 -8.01 3.24 -5.34
C VAL A 22 -7.37 2.04 -4.64
N GLU A 23 -7.93 0.85 -4.79
CA GLU A 23 -7.46 -0.40 -4.19
C GLU A 23 -6.10 -0.80 -4.77
N PHE A 24 -5.96 -0.80 -6.11
CA PHE A 24 -4.70 -1.06 -6.78
C PHE A 24 -3.61 -0.07 -6.38
N GLN A 25 -3.93 1.23 -6.28
CA GLN A 25 -2.97 2.25 -5.83
C GLN A 25 -2.50 1.99 -4.39
N ILE A 26 -3.40 1.62 -3.48
CA ILE A 26 -3.05 1.29 -2.09
C ILE A 26 -2.16 0.04 -2.03
N LEU A 27 -2.47 -0.99 -2.81
CA LEU A 27 -1.64 -2.20 -2.94
C LEU A 27 -0.23 -1.85 -3.45
N SER A 28 -0.14 -1.08 -4.53
CA SER A 28 1.14 -0.65 -5.12
C SER A 28 1.98 0.16 -4.13
N PHE A 29 1.38 1.13 -3.43
CA PHE A 29 2.08 1.88 -2.39
C PHE A 29 2.52 0.99 -1.23
N THR A 30 1.72 0.03 -0.81
CA THR A 30 2.06 -0.90 0.27
C THR A 30 3.27 -1.75 -0.10
N ASN A 31 3.32 -2.28 -1.32
CA ASN A 31 4.48 -3.02 -1.83
C ASN A 31 5.73 -2.15 -1.87
N ARG A 32 5.61 -0.89 -2.33
CA ARG A 32 6.74 0.05 -2.37
C ARG A 32 7.23 0.43 -0.98
N ILE A 33 6.32 0.63 -0.02
CA ILE A 33 6.66 0.88 1.39
C ILE A 33 7.46 -0.29 1.96
N ARG A 34 6.97 -1.53 1.81
CA ARG A 34 7.67 -2.74 2.32
C ARG A 34 9.10 -2.82 1.78
N ARG A 35 9.29 -2.65 0.46
CA ARG A 35 10.63 -2.66 -0.18
C ARG A 35 11.55 -1.55 0.36
N LEU A 36 11.04 -0.31 0.46
CA LEU A 36 11.82 0.82 0.97
C LEU A 36 12.14 0.68 2.46
N THR A 37 11.24 0.12 3.26
CA THR A 37 11.49 -0.15 4.67
C THR A 37 12.65 -1.12 4.84
N SER A 38 12.68 -2.23 4.09
CA SER A 38 13.81 -3.16 4.11
C SER A 38 15.12 -2.52 3.65
N HIS A 39 15.08 -1.68 2.63
CA HIS A 39 16.26 -0.92 2.17
C HIS A 39 16.80 0.01 3.27
N LEU A 40 15.93 0.76 3.96
CA LEU A 40 16.31 1.71 5.01
C LEU A 40 16.79 1.03 6.30
N GLN A 41 16.42 -0.24 6.54
CA GLN A 41 16.98 -1.01 7.65
C GLN A 41 18.49 -1.23 7.49
N LEU A 42 18.94 -1.44 6.25
CA LEU A 42 20.36 -1.56 5.90
C LEU A 42 21.02 -0.18 5.80
N HIS A 43 20.34 0.79 5.18
CA HIS A 43 20.87 2.14 4.92
C HIS A 43 20.23 3.20 5.82
N LYS A 44 20.51 3.14 7.12
CA LYS A 44 19.89 4.01 8.14
C LYS A 44 20.14 5.51 7.95
N LYS A 45 21.22 5.89 7.25
CA LYS A 45 21.61 7.29 7.00
C LYS A 45 21.03 7.88 5.71
N ASP A 46 20.24 7.12 4.94
CA ASP A 46 19.59 7.64 3.73
C ASP A 46 18.32 8.44 4.06
N TYR A 47 18.52 9.72 4.41
CA TYR A 47 17.44 10.63 4.76
C TYR A 47 16.58 11.06 3.56
N LEU A 48 17.12 11.03 2.34
CA LEU A 48 16.40 11.40 1.13
C LEU A 48 15.34 10.34 0.80
N SER A 49 15.73 9.06 0.84
CA SER A 49 14.80 7.95 0.68
C SER A 49 13.78 7.88 1.81
N GLN A 50 14.18 8.19 3.05
CA GLN A 50 13.26 8.27 4.18
C GLN A 50 12.20 9.37 3.98
N ARG A 51 12.58 10.53 3.45
CA ARG A 51 11.63 11.61 3.07
C ARG A 51 10.67 11.14 1.98
N GLY A 52 11.16 10.43 0.96
CA GLY A 52 10.34 9.82 -0.08
C GLY A 52 9.33 8.82 0.47
N LEU A 53 9.77 7.95 1.39
CA LEU A 53 8.93 6.98 2.08
C LEU A 53 7.79 7.67 2.84
N ARG A 54 8.08 8.75 3.60
CA ARG A 54 7.05 9.52 4.32
C ARG A 54 5.99 10.11 3.37
N LYS A 55 6.40 10.60 2.19
CA LYS A 55 5.47 11.10 1.17
C LYS A 55 4.52 9.99 0.67
N ILE A 56 5.06 8.80 0.39
CA ILE A 56 4.25 7.64 -0.06
C ILE A 56 3.28 7.21 1.05
N LEU A 57 3.75 7.16 2.29
CA LEU A 57 2.93 6.80 3.45
C LEU A 57 1.74 7.76 3.62
N GLY A 58 1.99 9.08 3.50
CA GLY A 58 0.93 10.09 3.54
C GLY A 58 -0.07 9.99 2.39
N LYS A 59 0.39 9.70 1.16
CA LYS A 59 -0.51 9.47 0.00
C LYS A 59 -1.40 8.25 0.23
N ARG A 60 -0.83 7.12 0.67
CA ARG A 60 -1.60 5.91 0.99
C ARG A 60 -2.64 6.16 2.09
N GLN A 61 -2.27 6.90 3.13
CA GLN A 61 -3.18 7.26 4.21
C GLN A 61 -4.40 8.06 3.70
N ARG A 62 -4.19 9.03 2.80
CA ARG A 62 -5.29 9.80 2.20
C ARG A 62 -6.22 8.92 1.36
N LEU A 63 -5.68 7.99 0.59
CA LEU A 63 -6.46 7.03 -0.20
C LEU A 63 -7.28 6.08 0.68
N LEU A 64 -6.69 5.56 1.76
CA LEU A 64 -7.39 4.73 2.74
C LEU A 64 -8.54 5.50 3.41
N SER A 65 -8.31 6.77 3.80
CA SER A 65 -9.35 7.62 4.36
C SER A 65 -10.43 8.01 3.36
N TYR A 66 -10.12 8.08 2.06
CA TYR A 66 -11.12 8.25 1.01
C TYR A 66 -11.95 6.97 0.84
N LEU A 67 -11.29 5.80 0.74
CA LEU A 67 -11.95 4.51 0.59
C LEU A 67 -12.86 4.21 1.79
N SER A 68 -12.43 4.50 3.02
CA SER A 68 -13.23 4.30 4.23
C SER A 68 -14.52 5.14 4.25
N LYS A 69 -14.52 6.31 3.60
CA LYS A 69 -15.70 7.18 3.48
C LYS A 69 -16.62 6.71 2.36
N LYS A 70 -16.07 6.23 1.24
CA LYS A 70 -16.84 5.82 0.05
C LYS A 70 -17.39 4.39 0.14
N ASN A 71 -16.57 3.44 0.59
CA ASN A 71 -16.91 2.03 0.71
C ASN A 71 -16.27 1.41 1.97
N ARG A 72 -17.07 1.29 3.03
CA ARG A 72 -16.61 0.71 4.31
C ARG A 72 -16.28 -0.78 4.22
N ILE A 73 -17.01 -1.54 3.40
CA ILE A 73 -16.81 -3.00 3.26
C ILE A 73 -15.49 -3.25 2.53
N GLY A 74 -15.31 -2.63 1.36
CA GLY A 74 -14.06 -2.74 0.59
C GLY A 74 -12.84 -2.23 1.36
N TYR A 75 -12.99 -1.17 2.16
CA TYR A 75 -11.93 -0.72 3.07
C TYR A 75 -11.53 -1.82 4.07
N LYS A 76 -12.49 -2.45 4.75
CA LYS A 76 -12.22 -3.52 5.74
C LYS A 76 -11.56 -4.74 5.10
N GLU A 77 -12.06 -5.17 3.95
CA GLU A 77 -11.48 -6.28 3.20
C GLU A 77 -10.03 -5.98 2.77
N LEU A 78 -9.79 -4.76 2.26
CA LEU A 78 -8.48 -4.35 1.80
C LEU A 78 -7.44 -4.26 2.94
N ILE A 79 -7.80 -3.67 4.09
CA ILE A 79 -6.85 -3.58 5.21
C ILE A 79 -6.53 -4.95 5.80
N ASN A 80 -7.50 -5.87 5.85
CA ASN A 80 -7.31 -7.23 6.33
C ASN A 80 -6.41 -8.02 5.36
N ARG A 81 -6.64 -7.87 4.05
CA ARG A 81 -5.84 -8.53 3.02
C ARG A 81 -4.39 -8.05 3.00
N LEU A 82 -4.17 -6.75 3.23
CA LEU A 82 -2.84 -6.13 3.17
C LEU A 82 -2.12 -6.06 4.53
N ASP A 83 -2.76 -6.53 5.60
CA ASP A 83 -2.26 -6.42 6.98
C ASP A 83 -1.84 -4.98 7.32
N ILE A 84 -2.74 -4.04 7.04
CA ILE A 84 -2.54 -2.61 7.32
C ILE A 84 -3.26 -2.29 8.62
N ARG A 85 -2.54 -1.70 9.58
CA ARG A 85 -3.14 -1.18 10.81
C ARG A 85 -4.24 -0.18 10.51
N GLU A 86 -5.40 -0.36 11.15
CA GLU A 86 -6.50 0.59 11.06
C GLU A 86 -6.05 2.00 11.42
N SER A 87 -6.31 2.96 10.52
CA SER A 87 -6.06 4.36 10.83
C SER A 87 -7.19 4.86 11.73
N LYS A 88 -6.84 5.42 12.89
CA LYS A 88 -7.77 6.18 13.72
C LYS A 88 -8.24 7.38 12.88
N THR A 89 -9.45 7.29 12.34
CA THR A 89 -10.12 8.44 11.73
C THR A 89 -10.47 9.37 12.89
N ARG A 90 -9.80 10.53 12.98
CA ARG A 90 -10.27 11.64 13.79
C ARG A 90 -11.37 12.38 13.04
#